data_AF-X1DLR6-F1
#
_entry.id   AF-X1DLR6-F1
#
_cell.length_a   1.000
_cell.length_b   1.000
_cell.length_c   1.000
_cell.angle_alpha   90.00
_cell.angle_beta   90.00
_cell.angle_gamma   90.00
#
_symmetry.space_group_name_H-M   'P 1'
#
loop_
_entity.id
_entity.type
_entity.pdbx_description
1 polymer ?
#
loop_
_entity_poly.entity_id
_entity_poly.type
_entity_poly.pdbx_seq_one_letter_code
_entity_poly.pdbx_strand_id
1 'polypeptide(L)' 'MPNTIVLGVASLLICFILGVTLGAVSAIKQNTIIDYAGMVIALLGVSVPTFWLGLMLMLIF' A
#
# COMPACT_ATOMS: atom_id res chain seq x y z
N MET A 1 -14.93 -19.72 -4.22
CA MET A 1 -15.09 -18.28 -4.54
C MET A 1 -15.54 -17.38 -3.38
N PRO A 2 -16.25 -17.85 -2.32
CA PRO A 2 -16.61 -16.95 -1.21
C PRO A 2 -15.40 -16.33 -0.50
N ASN A 3 -14.37 -17.12 -0.19
CA ASN A 3 -13.16 -16.62 0.49
C ASN A 3 -12.41 -15.56 -0.32
N THR A 4 -12.30 -15.72 -1.64
CA THR A 4 -11.61 -14.74 -2.50
C THR A 4 -12.31 -13.38 -2.45
N ILE A 5 -13.65 -13.39 -2.41
CA ILE A 5 -14.46 -12.17 -2.28
C ILE A 5 -14.25 -11.53 -0.91
N VAL A 6 -14.31 -12.32 0.17
CA VAL A 6 -14.11 -11.81 1.53
C VAL A 6 -12.72 -11.18 1.69
N LEU A 7 -11.67 -11.85 1.21
CA LEU A 7 -10.31 -11.34 1.25
C LEU A 7 -10.12 -10.12 0.35
N GLY A 8 -10.70 -10.11 -0.86
CA GLY A 8 -10.65 -8.97 -1.77
C GLY A 8 -11.33 -7.72 -1.20
N VAL A 9 -12.52 -7.88 -0.62
CA VAL A 9 -13.26 -6.78 0.02
C VAL A 9 -12.51 -6.27 1.26
N ALA A 10 -11.98 -7.16 2.10
CA ALA A 10 -11.15 -6.76 3.24
C ALA A 10 -9.91 -5.97 2.79
N SER A 11 -9.23 -6.43 1.74
CA SER A 11 -8.04 -5.76 1.19
C SER A 11 -8.39 -4.38 0.63
N LEU A 12 -9.52 -4.25 -0.07
CA LEU A 12 -10.02 -2.98 -0.57
C LEU A 12 -10.32 -1.99 0.56
N LEU A 13 -10.99 -2.42 1.63
CA LEU A 13 -11.28 -1.55 2.78
C LEU A 13 -10.00 -1.03 3.44
N ILE A 14 -9.02 -1.92 3.65
CA ILE A 14 -7.73 -1.54 4.23
C ILE A 14 -7.00 -0.56 3.30
N CYS A 15 -6.94 -0.86 2.01
CA CYS A 15 -6.30 0.00 1.00
C CYS A 15 -6.96 1.39 0.94
N PHE A 16 -8.29 1.45 1.01
CA PHE A 16 -9.02 2.71 1.00
C PHE A 16 -8.70 3.55 2.22
N ILE A 17 -8.79 2.98 3.43
CA ILE A 17 -8.53 3.71 4.68
C ILE A 17 -7.08 4.22 4.71
N LEU A 18 -6.11 3.34 4.46
CA LEU A 18 -4.69 3.69 4.52
C LEU A 18 -4.29 4.64 3.38
N GLY A 19 -4.70 4.35 2.15
CA GLY A 19 -4.37 5.16 0.99
C GLY A 19 -4.95 6.57 1.08
N VAL A 20 -6.21 6.70 1.49
CA VAL A 20 -6.87 8.02 1.64
C VAL A 20 -6.25 8.79 2.79
N THR A 21 -5.97 8.16 3.94
CA THR A 21 -5.35 8.86 5.08
C THR A 21 -3.92 9.30 4.81
N LEU A 22 -3.06 8.41 4.28
CA LEU A 22 -1.70 8.79 3.89
C LEU A 22 -1.72 9.86 2.80
N GLY A 23 -2.56 9.72 1.78
CA GLY A 23 -2.68 10.70 0.69
C GLY A 23 -3.15 12.06 1.19
N ALA A 24 -4.16 12.09 2.07
CA ALA A 24 -4.66 13.32 2.67
C ALA A 24 -3.61 13.99 3.56
N VAL A 25 -2.88 13.23 4.37
CA VAL A 25 -1.80 13.76 5.21
C VAL A 25 -0.65 14.32 4.37
N SER A 26 -0.25 13.62 3.29
CA SER A 26 0.74 14.09 2.31
C SER A 26 0.30 15.44 1.70
N ALA A 27 -0.97 15.54 1.31
CA ALA A 27 -1.52 16.74 0.69
C ALA A 27 -1.58 17.94 1.65
N ILE A 28 -1.91 17.71 2.94
CA ILE A 28 -1.97 18.77 3.94
C ILE A 28 -0.55 19.22 4.37
N LYS A 29 0.41 18.30 4.43
CA LYS A 29 1.80 18.57 4.83
C LYS A 29 2.77 18.47 3.67
N GLN A 30 2.43 19.11 2.56
CA GLN A 30 3.21 19.09 1.33
C GLN A 30 4.65 19.59 1.55
N ASN A 31 5.64 18.97 0.90
CA ASN A 31 7.08 19.24 1.05
C ASN A 31 7.68 18.97 2.45
N THR A 32 6.98 18.24 3.32
CA THR A 32 7.56 17.79 4.58
C THR A 32 8.11 16.37 4.48
N ILE A 33 8.91 15.95 5.45
CA ILE A 33 9.49 14.60 5.53
C ILE A 33 8.41 13.50 5.41
N ILE A 34 7.19 13.78 5.91
CA ILE A 34 6.05 12.85 5.85
C ILE A 34 5.58 12.65 4.41
N ASP A 35 5.59 13.71 3.60
CA ASP A 35 5.23 13.68 2.18
C ASP A 35 6.26 12.89 1.38
N TYR A 36 7.55 13.17 1.58
CA TYR A 36 8.63 12.40 0.95
C TYR A 36 8.63 10.92 1.35
N ALA A 37 8.44 10.62 2.65
CA ALA A 37 8.37 9.23 3.12
C ALA A 37 7.17 8.49 2.52
N GLY A 38 5.99 9.13 2.50
CA GLY A 38 4.80 8.57 1.86
C GLY A 38 5.00 8.31 0.37
N MET A 39 5.65 9.24 -0.34
CA MET A 39 5.94 9.11 -1.76
C MET A 39 6.94 7.98 -2.06
N VAL A 40 7.98 7.83 -1.24
CA VAL A 40 8.96 6.73 -1.36
C VAL A 40 8.28 5.37 -1.13
N ILE A 41 7.45 5.25 -0.09
CA ILE A 41 6.72 4.01 0.20
C ILE A 41 5.77 3.66 -0.96
N ALA A 42 5.06 4.65 -1.51
CA ALA A 42 4.19 4.45 -2.67
C ALA A 42 4.98 4.01 -3.91
N LEU A 43 6.13 4.63 -4.16
CA LEU A 43 7.03 4.27 -5.27
C LEU A 43 7.55 2.83 -5.13
N LEU A 44 7.95 2.41 -3.94
CA LEU A 44 8.38 1.03 -3.70
C LEU A 44 7.25 0.04 -3.98
N GLY A 45 6.03 0.32 -3.51
CA GLY A 45 4.87 -0.54 -3.74
C GLY A 45 4.48 -0.68 -5.22
N VAL A 46 4.63 0.39 -6.01
CA VAL A 46 4.27 0.40 -7.44
C VAL A 46 5.41 -0.10 -8.34
N SER A 47 6.67 0.13 -7.95
CA SER A 47 7.84 -0.17 -8.78
C SER A 47 8.32 -1.62 -8.63
N VAL A 48 7.96 -2.29 -7.52
CA VAL A 48 8.34 -3.68 -7.29
C VAL A 48 7.38 -4.62 -8.03
N PRO A 49 7.88 -5.57 -8.83
CA PRO A 49 7.02 -6.56 -9.48
C PRO A 49 6.23 -7.38 -8.46
N THR A 50 4.91 -7.48 -8.62
CA THR A 50 4.02 -8.19 -7.69
C THR A 50 4.40 -9.67 -7.50
N PHE A 51 4.83 -10.33 -8.58
CA PHE A 51 5.38 -11.69 -8.51
C PHE A 51 6.63 -11.79 -7.61
N TRP A 52 7.58 -10.87 -7.78
CA TRP A 52 8.80 -10.86 -6.99
C TRP A 52 8.50 -10.60 -5.51
N LEU A 53 7.56 -9.69 -5.23
CA LEU A 53 7.10 -9.42 -3.87
C LEU A 53 6.45 -10.65 -3.23
N GLY A 54 5.62 -11.38 -3.98
CA GLY A 54 5.03 -12.65 -3.54
C GLY A 54 6.07 -13.72 -3.21
N LEU A 55 7.11 -13.86 -4.04
CA LEU A 55 8.24 -14.77 -3.78
C LEU A 55 8.99 -14.39 -2.50
N MET A 56 9.28 -13.10 -2.29
CA MET A 56 9.99 -12.62 -1.11
C MET A 56 9.16 -12.85 0.16
N LEU A 57 7.85 -12.60 0.13
CA LEU A 57 6.98 -12.88 1.26
C LEU A 57 6.95 -14.37 1.61
N MET A 58 6.92 -15.27 0.61
CA MET A 58 7.01 -16.72 0.85
C MET A 58 8.33 -17.18 1.46
N LEU A 59 9.42 -16.42 1.31
CA LEU A 59 10.72 -16.73 1.94
C LEU A 59 10.83 -16.21 3.38
N ILE A 60 10.13 -15.11 3.69
CA ILE A 60 10.19 -14.44 5.00
C ILE A 60 9.21 -15.06 6.00
N PHE A 61 8.07 -15.54 5.51
CA PHE A 61 7.00 -16.17 6.30
C PHE A 61 6.94 -17.67 6.06
#